data_AF-A0A966PXA5-F1
#
_entry.id   AF-A0A966PXA5-F1
#
_cell.length_a   1.000
_cell.length_b   1.000
_cell.length_c   1.000
_cell.angle_alpha   90.00
_cell.angle_beta   90.00
_cell.angle_gamma   90.00
#
_symmetry.space_group_name_H-M   'P 1'
#
loop_
_entity.id
_entity.type
_entity.pdbx_description
1 polymer ?
#
loop_
_entity_poly.entity_id
_entity_poly.type
_entity_poly.pdbx_seq_one_letter_code
_entity_poly.pdbx_strand_id
1 'polypeptide(L)'
;MARDMYRKLNPSGAEPREISEVVNNLVEGKSNNVGDFTTTQSTTTTTLYNERIGYNSVILFTPMNDKGAAEMANLYIQSLAKGSAVIHHGSHNFDCIFKYIIVG
;
A
#
# COMPACT_ATOMS: atom_id res chain seq x y z
N MET A 1 17.21 8.76 -2.41
CA MET A 1 15.94 8.01 -2.52
C MET A 1 15.50 8.11 -3.98
N ALA A 2 15.68 7.06 -4.77
CA ALA A 2 15.17 7.04 -6.14
C ALA A 2 13.64 7.04 -6.04
N ARG A 3 13.03 8.17 -6.38
CA ARG A 3 11.58 8.25 -6.63
C ARG A 3 11.33 7.32 -7.81
N ASP A 4 10.70 6.17 -7.57
CA ASP A 4 10.22 5.30 -8.66
C ASP A 4 9.51 6.19 -9.67
N MET A 5 10.08 6.30 -10.86
CA MET A 5 9.64 7.26 -11.86
C MET A 5 8.34 6.74 -12.46
N TYR A 6 7.20 7.18 -11.90
CA TYR A 6 5.87 6.82 -12.35
C TYR A 6 5.63 7.39 -13.75
N ARG A 7 5.69 6.54 -14.78
CA ARG A 7 5.24 6.93 -16.11
C ARG A 7 3.71 6.96 -16.10
N LYS A 8 3.15 8.12 -15.75
CA LYS A 8 1.71 8.35 -15.79
C LYS A 8 1.27 8.47 -17.25
N LEU A 9 0.15 7.83 -17.58
CA LEU A 9 -0.52 8.04 -18.85
C LEU A 9 -0.89 9.53 -18.97
N ASN A 10 -0.52 10.17 -20.07
CA ASN A 10 -0.92 11.55 -20.31
C ASN A 10 -2.44 11.59 -20.55
N PRO A 11 -3.22 12.43 -19.82
CA PRO A 11 -4.66 12.47 -19.93
C PRO A 11 -5.19 12.92 -21.31
N SER A 12 -4.38 13.58 -22.15
CA SER A 12 -4.77 13.93 -23.52
C SER A 12 -3.55 14.12 -24.42
N GLY A 13 -3.67 13.76 -25.70
CA GLY A 13 -2.64 13.99 -26.71
C GLY A 13 -1.43 13.05 -26.63
N ALA A 14 -1.59 11.85 -26.05
CA ALA A 14 -0.55 10.81 -26.08
C ALA A 14 -0.53 10.09 -27.43
N GLU A 15 0.66 9.76 -27.93
CA GLU A 15 0.78 8.92 -29.12
C GLU A 15 0.38 7.47 -28.79
N PRO A 16 -0.24 6.71 -29.72
CA PRO A 16 -0.69 5.33 -29.48
C PRO A 16 0.40 4.40 -28.92
N ARG A 17 1.66 4.65 -29.29
CA ARG A 17 2.82 3.91 -28.77
C ARG A 17 3.05 4.18 -27.28
N GLU A 18 2.95 5.43 -26.83
CA GLU A 18 3.15 5.79 -25.43
C GLU A 18 2.04 5.20 -24.55
N ILE A 19 0.81 5.21 -25.05
CA ILE A 19 -0.33 4.54 -24.41
C ILE A 19 -0.04 3.04 -24.28
N SER A 20 0.37 2.39 -25.37
CA SER A 20 0.67 0.95 -25.39
C SER A 20 1.80 0.60 -24.43
N GLU A 21 2.86 1.41 -24.35
CA GLU A 21 3.96 1.20 -23.41
C GLU A 21 3.49 1.30 -21.95
N VAL A 22 2.67 2.29 -21.60
CA VAL A 22 2.15 2.42 -20.21
C VAL A 22 1.18 1.29 -19.87
N VAL A 23 0.29 0.90 -20.79
CA VAL A 23 -0.65 -0.21 -20.59
C VAL A 23 0.09 -1.55 -20.46
N ASN A 24 1.09 -1.81 -21.30
CA ASN A 24 1.89 -3.04 -21.18
C ASN A 24 2.63 -3.08 -19.85
N ASN A 25 3.21 -1.96 -19.40
CA ASN A 25 3.83 -1.89 -18.07
C ASN A 25 2.83 -2.15 -16.94
N LEU A 26 1.59 -1.68 -17.07
CA LEU A 26 0.52 -1.97 -16.11
C LEU A 26 0.19 -3.48 -16.09
N VAL A 27 0.09 -4.11 -17.26
CA VAL A 27 -0.14 -5.57 -17.39
C VAL A 27 1.03 -6.38 -16.81
N GLU A 28 2.26 -5.89 -16.96
CA GLU A 28 3.47 -6.49 -16.35
C GLU A 28 3.57 -6.27 -14.82
N GLY A 29 2.56 -5.68 -14.19
CA GLY A 29 2.50 -5.51 -12.73
C GLY A 29 3.18 -4.26 -12.19
N LYS A 30 3.55 -3.29 -13.04
CA LYS A 30 4.16 -2.01 -12.62
C LYS A 30 3.11 -0.94 -12.27
N SER A 31 2.01 -1.34 -11.63
CA SER A 31 1.00 -0.41 -11.11
C SER A 31 1.54 0.51 -10.01
N ASN A 32 2.61 0.08 -9.31
CA ASN A 32 3.35 0.87 -8.31
C ASN A 32 2.45 1.50 -7.22
N ASN A 33 1.38 0.79 -6.86
CA ASN A 33 0.44 1.14 -5.79
C ASN A 33 0.72 0.36 -4.50
N VAL A 34 1.98 -0.01 -4.28
CA VAL A 34 2.43 -0.78 -3.12
C VAL A 34 3.16 0.08 -2.10
N GLY A 35 3.24 -0.40 -0.87
CA GLY A 35 4.11 0.12 0.17
C GLY A 35 4.37 -0.92 1.25
N ASP A 36 5.12 -0.54 2.27
CA ASP A 36 5.42 -1.36 3.45
C ASP A 36 5.18 -0.58 4.74
N PHE A 37 4.90 -1.31 5.81
CA PHE A 37 4.88 -0.76 7.16
C PHE A 37 5.27 -1.81 8.18
N THR A 38 5.77 -1.35 9.33
CA THR A 38 6.03 -2.17 10.51
C THR A 38 5.07 -1.74 11.61
N THR A 39 4.49 -2.69 12.33
CA THR A 39 3.64 -2.39 13.48
C THR A 39 4.42 -1.68 14.57
N THR A 40 3.82 -0.68 15.20
CA THR A 40 4.42 0.00 16.34
C THR A 40 4.34 -0.94 17.56
N GLN A 41 5.47 -1.17 18.23
CA GLN A 41 5.51 -2.03 19.41
C GLN A 41 4.75 -1.40 20.58
N SER A 42 4.18 -2.25 21.45
CA SER A 42 3.44 -1.84 22.65
C SER A 42 2.24 -0.91 22.40
N THR A 43 1.72 -0.87 21.16
CA THR A 43 0.48 -0.18 20.80
C THR A 43 -0.42 -1.13 20.01
N THR A 44 -1.71 -0.78 19.90
CA THR A 44 -2.69 -1.57 19.14
C THR A 44 -3.02 -0.95 17.78
N THR A 45 -2.34 0.13 17.42
CA THR A 45 -2.62 0.87 16.19
C THR A 45 -1.36 1.43 15.57
N THR A 46 -1.30 1.41 14.24
CA THR A 46 -0.28 2.08 13.44
C THR A 46 -0.97 2.92 12.37
N THR A 47 -0.57 4.18 12.23
CA THR A 47 -1.09 5.07 11.18
C THR A 47 -0.19 4.99 9.96
N LEU A 48 -0.80 4.67 8.83
CA LEU A 48 -0.15 4.61 7.53
C LEU A 48 -0.44 5.90 6.76
N TYR A 49 0.61 6.50 6.21
CA TYR A 49 0.52 7.73 5.43
C TYR A 49 0.88 7.45 3.97
N ASN A 50 -0.08 7.66 3.07
CA ASN A 50 0.12 7.51 1.63
C ASN A 50 -0.92 8.34 0.88
N GLU A 51 -0.46 9.27 0.03
CA GLU A 51 -1.31 10.20 -0.73
C GLU A 51 -2.32 9.50 -1.65
N ARG A 52 -2.08 8.23 -2.01
CA ARG A 52 -2.97 7.42 -2.84
C ARG A 52 -4.19 6.89 -2.09
N ILE A 53 -4.21 6.99 -0.76
CA ILE A 53 -5.34 6.52 0.04
C ILE A 53 -6.47 7.54 -0.03
N GLY A 54 -7.61 7.08 -0.53
CA GLY A 54 -8.88 7.78 -0.50
C GLY A 54 -9.87 7.11 0.45
N TYR A 55 -11.04 7.73 0.59
CA TYR A 55 -12.13 7.24 1.44
C TYR A 55 -12.66 5.87 1.03
N ASN A 56 -12.56 5.53 -0.27
CA ASN A 56 -13.05 4.28 -0.84
C ASN A 56 -11.91 3.30 -1.18
N SER A 57 -10.68 3.58 -0.74
CA SER A 57 -9.55 2.70 -1.03
C SER A 57 -9.64 1.41 -0.23
N VAL A 58 -9.40 0.29 -0.91
CA VAL A 58 -9.19 -1.02 -0.32
C VAL A 58 -7.69 -1.22 -0.16
N ILE A 59 -7.26 -1.57 1.06
CA ILE A 59 -5.85 -1.88 1.35
C ILE A 59 -5.75 -3.37 1.63
N LEU A 60 -4.96 -4.08 0.83
CA LEU A 60 -4.70 -5.51 1.00
C LEU A 60 -3.30 -5.69 1.58
N PHE A 61 -3.21 -6.49 2.63
CA PHE A 61 -1.97 -6.72 3.37
C PHE A 61 -1.35 -8.08 3.02
N THR A 62 -0.03 -8.14 3.04
CA THR A 62 0.73 -9.39 3.02
C THR A 62 1.84 -9.35 4.07
N PRO A 63 1.99 -10.39 4.90
CA PRO A 63 3.05 -10.44 5.89
C PRO A 63 4.41 -10.67 5.21
N MET A 64 5.48 -10.12 5.79
CA MET A 64 6.86 -10.24 5.31
C MET A 64 7.78 -10.97 6.31
N ASN A 65 7.28 -11.34 7.49
CA ASN A 65 7.98 -12.14 8.48
C ASN A 65 7.02 -13.11 9.20
N ASP A 66 7.60 -14.05 9.96
CA ASP A 66 6.86 -15.04 10.75
C ASP A 66 5.90 -14.40 11.76
N LYS A 67 6.34 -13.30 12.41
CA LYS A 67 5.54 -12.54 13.36
C LYS A 67 4.33 -11.86 12.70
N GLY A 68 4.54 -11.22 11.55
CA GLY A 68 3.48 -10.63 10.76
C GLY A 68 2.47 -11.67 10.27
N ALA A 69 2.93 -12.87 9.89
CA ALA A 69 2.03 -13.94 9.45
C ALA A 69 1.10 -14.41 10.57
N ALA A 70 1.62 -14.55 11.81
CA ALA A 70 0.80 -14.88 12.98
C ALA A 70 -0.21 -13.77 13.33
N GLU A 71 0.14 -12.52 13.03
CA GLU A 71 -0.65 -11.35 13.37
C GLU A 71 -1.81 -11.05 12.41
N MET A 72 -1.89 -11.76 11.26
CA MET A 72 -2.92 -11.52 10.25
C MET A 72 -4.36 -11.69 10.75
N ALA A 73 -4.58 -12.45 11.82
CA ALA A 73 -5.91 -12.64 12.41
C ALA A 73 -6.44 -11.39 13.16
N ASN A 74 -5.55 -10.51 13.64
CA ASN A 74 -5.89 -9.33 14.43
C ASN A 74 -5.82 -8.02 13.62
N LEU A 75 -5.38 -8.12 12.36
CA LEU A 75 -5.06 -6.98 11.52
C LEU A 75 -6.25 -6.55 10.66
N TYR A 76 -6.71 -5.31 10.86
CA TYR A 76 -7.79 -4.72 10.06
C TYR A 76 -7.67 -3.19 9.98
N ILE A 77 -8.35 -2.59 9.00
CA ILE A 77 -8.39 -1.13 8.84
C ILE A 77 -9.43 -0.56 9.81
N GLN A 78 -8.98 0.24 10.78
CA GLN A 78 -9.85 0.88 11.77
C GLN A 78 -10.50 2.14 11.20
N SER A 79 -9.79 2.93 10.41
CA SER A 79 -10.34 4.11 9.73
C SER A 79 -9.56 4.47 8.47
N LEU A 80 -10.26 5.13 7.53
CA LEU A 80 -9.70 5.67 6.30
C LEU A 80 -9.92 7.19 6.27
N ALA A 81 -8.90 7.91 5.84
CA ALA A 81 -8.96 9.33 5.55
C ALA A 81 -8.18 9.63 4.27
N LYS A 82 -8.41 10.80 3.70
CA LYS A 82 -7.62 11.23 2.54
C LYS A 82 -6.13 11.31 2.93
N GLY A 83 -5.31 10.50 2.29
CA GLY A 83 -3.86 10.45 2.51
C GLY A 83 -3.41 9.58 3.70
N SER A 84 -4.33 8.93 4.42
CA SER A 84 -3.95 8.08 5.56
C SER A 84 -4.96 6.99 5.91
N ALA A 85 -4.48 5.96 6.58
CA ALA A 85 -5.29 4.88 7.15
C ALA A 85 -4.80 4.55 8.56
N VAL A 86 -5.71 4.26 9.48
CA VAL A 86 -5.36 3.72 10.80
C VAL A 86 -5.56 2.22 10.76
N ILE A 87 -4.49 1.47 11.02
CA ILE A 87 -4.49 0.01 11.01
C ILE A 87 -4.49 -0.46 12.46
N HIS A 88 -5.46 -1.30 12.80
CA HIS A 88 -5.47 -2.03 14.06
C HIS A 88 -4.58 -3.26 13.97
N HIS A 89 -3.83 -3.53 15.03
CA HIS A 89 -3.07 -4.75 15.27
C HIS A 89 -2.99 -5.02 16.78
N GLY A 90 -2.57 -6.21 17.16
CA GLY A 90 -2.23 -6.58 18.52
C GLY A 90 -1.01 -5.82 19.04
N SER A 91 -0.96 -5.64 20.36
CA SER A 91 0.18 -5.05 21.04
C SER A 91 1.24 -6.12 21.29
N HIS A 92 2.43 -5.93 20.69
CA HIS A 92 3.55 -6.87 20.75
C HIS A 92 4.84 -6.17 21.14
N ASN A 93 5.83 -6.95 21.58
CA ASN A 93 7.20 -6.50 21.88
C ASN A 93 8.20 -6.89 20.77
N PHE A 94 7.69 -7.17 19.57
CA PHE A 94 8.45 -7.54 18.39
C PHE A 94 7.85 -6.88 17.15
N ASP A 95 8.63 -6.80 16.08
CA ASP A 95 8.22 -6.17 14.84
C ASP A 95 7.40 -7.14 13.98
N CYS A 96 6.17 -6.77 13.63
CA CYS A 96 5.40 -7.40 12.56
C CYS A 96 5.55 -6.55 11.30
N ILE A 97 6.07 -7.15 10.23
CA ILE A 97 6.38 -6.44 8.98
C ILE A 97 5.37 -6.82 7.92
N PHE A 98 4.79 -5.82 7.26
CA PHE A 98 3.78 -6.01 6.22
C PHE A 98 4.12 -5.21 4.97
N LYS A 99 3.78 -5.78 3.83
CA LYS A 99 3.57 -5.02 2.59
C LYS A 99 2.09 -4.86 2.35
N TYR A 100 1.73 -3.82 1.62
CA TYR A 100 0.36 -3.56 1.24
C TYR A 100 0.27 -3.06 -0.19
N ILE A 101 -0.91 -3.24 -0.77
CA ILE A 101 -1.32 -2.63 -2.03
C ILE A 101 -2.58 -1.80 -1.78
N ILE A 102 -2.63 -0.61 -2.37
CA ILE A 102 -3.79 0.28 -2.33
C ILE A 102 -4.54 0.14 -3.65
N VAL A 103 -5.82 -0.22 -3.58
CA VAL A 103 -6.71 -0.34 -4.74
C VAL A 103 -7.91 0.57 -4.54
N GLY A 104 -8.11 1.53 -5.43
CA GLY A 104 -9.23 2.48 -5.39
C GLY A 104 -8.84 3.87 -5.85
#